data_AF-A0A1Z4LY91-F1
#
_entry.id   AF-A0A1Z4LY91-F1
#
_cell.length_a   1.000
_cell.length_b   1.000
_cell.length_c   1.000
_cell.angle_alpha   90.00
_cell.angle_beta   90.00
_cell.angle_gamma   90.00
#
_symmetry.space_group_name_H-M   'P 1'
#
loop_
_entity.id
_entity.type
_entity.pdbx_description
1 polymer ?
#
loop_
_entity_poly.entity_id
_entity_poly.type
_entity_poly.pdbx_seq_one_letter_code
_entity_poly.pdbx_strand_id
1 'polypeptide(L)'
;MKKNVLLLGLLASISLFGCVQKDDLASSDSISEDSNSASNVSATTEETKGLMESSLGEYLKTKNLKLEDTPHKVEYLDLNGDSIKDAVTVFTGSKSCTDSGCNMLVHEGLGENKFKLVSDISPVKSPITFSETTTGGWKDVIANVGSKGKPKNVALKFDGKGYPENASTQPEIKDSEISGDKFAFETQVDGSKETADKSKVDSEKSDKTASAGFSKKCQAAIDNSKSEVANISGIGLNKSSKNDISSIYQDIPKERSSEYKFTVGGRGGKNIMYSPVFMTDISKNIIENCNNIGSVQFEVDQTDNRIAYGLVKDSVKKFDCAASKDNSKLKWGQVSCQ
;
A
#
# COMPACT_ATOMS: atom_id res chain seq x y z
N MET A 1 34.03 49.11 -37.36
CA MET A 1 35.17 48.44 -36.68
C MET A 1 35.07 46.94 -36.92
N LYS A 2 36.22 46.27 -37.07
CA LYS A 2 36.49 45.17 -38.01
C LYS A 2 35.91 43.80 -37.60
N LYS A 3 35.42 43.06 -38.61
CA LYS A 3 35.22 41.60 -38.65
C LYS A 3 36.57 40.89 -38.59
N ASN A 4 36.66 39.72 -37.96
CA ASN A 4 37.71 38.74 -38.23
C ASN A 4 37.09 37.34 -38.42
N VAL A 5 37.56 36.72 -39.50
CA VAL A 5 37.15 35.47 -40.12
C VAL A 5 38.40 34.58 -40.22
N LEU A 6 38.22 33.27 -40.00
CA LEU A 6 39.05 32.10 -40.37
C LEU A 6 40.56 32.05 -40.04
N LEU A 7 41.00 30.90 -39.48
CA LEU A 7 41.92 29.99 -40.19
C LEU A 7 41.84 28.54 -39.67
N LEU A 8 41.79 27.58 -40.60
CA LEU A 8 41.94 26.13 -40.42
C LEU A 8 43.41 25.75 -40.09
N GLY A 9 43.60 24.60 -39.43
CA GLY A 9 44.89 23.91 -39.36
C GLY A 9 44.76 22.48 -38.82
N LEU A 10 44.64 21.52 -39.73
CA LEU A 10 44.63 20.06 -39.54
C LEU A 10 46.06 19.55 -39.33
N LEU A 11 46.30 18.55 -38.48
CA LEU A 11 47.28 17.47 -38.70
C LEU A 11 47.11 16.34 -37.68
N ALA A 12 46.71 15.18 -38.20
CA ALA A 12 46.73 13.90 -37.52
C ALA A 12 48.16 13.33 -37.49
N SER A 13 48.51 12.59 -36.45
CA SER A 13 49.66 11.67 -36.45
C SER A 13 49.30 10.47 -35.57
N ILE A 14 48.93 9.39 -36.24
CA ILE A 14 48.74 8.06 -35.69
C ILE A 14 50.12 7.43 -35.49
N SER A 15 50.38 6.85 -34.34
CA SER A 15 51.47 5.90 -34.13
C SER A 15 50.95 4.73 -33.29
N LEU A 16 50.68 3.62 -33.99
CA LEU A 16 50.49 2.27 -33.46
C LEU A 16 51.77 1.49 -33.75
N PHE A 17 52.33 0.81 -32.75
CA PHE A 17 53.20 -0.39 -32.76
C PHE A 17 53.91 -0.39 -31.39
N GLY A 18 53.92 -1.42 -30.54
CA GLY A 18 53.37 -2.77 -30.57
C GLY A 18 53.53 -3.38 -29.17
N CYS A 19 52.78 -4.46 -28.89
CA CYS A 19 52.99 -5.29 -27.71
C CYS A 19 54.14 -6.28 -27.96
N VAL A 20 54.92 -6.66 -26.92
CA VAL A 20 55.40 -8.04 -26.65
C VAL A 20 56.16 -8.12 -25.31
N GLN A 21 55.68 -9.05 -24.48
CA GLN A 21 56.30 -9.87 -23.40
C GLN A 21 56.88 -9.27 -22.10
N LYS A 22 56.04 -9.28 -21.05
CA LYS A 22 56.00 -10.17 -19.86
C LYS A 22 57.31 -10.68 -19.22
N ASP A 23 57.48 -10.38 -17.93
CA ASP A 23 57.83 -11.20 -16.73
C ASP A 23 58.06 -10.15 -15.59
N ASP A 24 57.66 -10.23 -14.31
CA ASP A 24 57.36 -11.31 -13.37
C ASP A 24 56.42 -10.81 -12.23
N LEU A 25 55.95 -11.76 -11.42
CA LEU A 25 54.95 -11.67 -10.35
C LEU A 25 55.35 -10.91 -9.06
N ALA A 26 54.34 -10.30 -8.42
CA ALA A 26 53.90 -10.56 -7.03
C ALA A 26 53.75 -9.35 -6.07
N SER A 27 52.55 -9.34 -5.44
CA SER A 27 52.18 -8.89 -4.09
C SER A 27 51.75 -7.43 -3.81
N SER A 28 50.45 -7.33 -3.53
CA SER A 28 49.77 -6.60 -2.45
C SER A 28 50.53 -5.47 -1.73
N ASP A 29 49.97 -4.26 -1.75
CA ASP A 29 49.16 -3.75 -0.62
C ASP A 29 48.60 -2.34 -0.90
N SER A 30 47.41 -2.11 -0.33
CA SER A 30 46.75 -0.85 0.06
C SER A 30 47.19 0.49 -0.56
N ILE A 31 46.23 1.27 -1.05
CA ILE A 31 45.97 2.65 -0.60
C ILE A 31 44.50 2.99 -0.87
N SER A 32 43.84 3.39 0.21
CA SER A 32 42.55 4.05 0.28
C SER A 32 42.64 5.49 -0.24
N GLU A 33 41.77 5.86 -1.19
CA GLU A 33 41.40 7.26 -1.42
C GLU A 33 39.93 7.45 -1.07
N ASP A 34 39.71 8.02 0.12
CA ASP A 34 38.47 8.70 0.49
C ASP A 34 38.30 9.93 -0.40
N SER A 35 37.35 9.89 -1.33
CA SER A 35 36.75 11.10 -1.90
C SER A 35 35.25 11.08 -1.60
N ASN A 36 34.90 11.65 -0.46
CA ASN A 36 33.52 11.87 -0.06
C ASN A 36 33.04 13.17 -0.74
N SER A 37 32.33 13.05 -1.85
CA SER A 37 31.50 14.13 -2.39
C SER A 37 30.36 13.56 -3.21
N ALA A 38 29.27 13.21 -2.53
CA ALA A 38 27.96 13.12 -3.14
C ALA A 38 26.90 13.51 -2.10
N SER A 39 26.65 14.82 -1.98
CA SER A 39 25.37 15.33 -1.49
C SER A 39 24.29 14.98 -2.52
N ASN A 40 23.73 13.78 -2.40
CA ASN A 40 22.40 13.46 -2.88
C ASN A 40 21.63 12.87 -1.71
N VAL A 41 21.19 13.75 -0.81
CA VAL A 41 20.19 13.40 0.18
C VAL A 41 18.87 13.33 -0.58
N SER A 42 18.55 12.13 -1.05
CA SER A 42 17.21 11.77 -1.48
C SER A 42 16.30 12.05 -0.28
N ALA A 43 15.45 13.07 -0.39
CA ALA A 43 14.39 13.27 0.58
C ALA A 43 13.64 11.95 0.74
N THR A 44 13.48 11.53 1.98
CA THR A 44 12.89 10.22 2.28
C THR A 44 11.39 10.28 2.04
N THR A 45 10.79 9.16 1.63
CA THR A 45 9.35 9.03 1.38
C THR A 45 8.48 9.49 2.56
N GLU A 46 9.00 9.43 3.79
CA GLU A 46 8.31 9.90 5.00
C GLU A 46 8.25 11.44 5.10
N GLU A 47 9.28 12.16 4.66
CA GLU A 47 9.28 13.64 4.64
C GLU A 47 8.31 14.19 3.59
N THR A 48 8.28 13.57 2.41
CA THR A 48 7.32 13.90 1.34
C THR A 48 5.88 13.63 1.79
N LYS A 49 5.67 12.51 2.49
CA LYS A 49 4.36 12.13 3.04
C LYS A 49 3.88 13.14 4.08
N GLY A 50 4.72 13.55 5.03
CA GLY A 50 4.33 14.51 6.09
C GLY A 50 3.92 15.89 5.55
N LEU A 51 4.57 16.38 4.48
CA LEU A 51 4.22 17.66 3.88
C LEU A 51 2.97 17.61 3.01
N MET A 52 2.74 16.50 2.30
CA MET A 52 1.47 16.27 1.62
C MET A 52 0.31 16.18 2.63
N GLU A 53 0.50 15.49 3.76
CA GLU A 53 -0.49 15.43 4.85
C GLU A 53 -0.81 16.83 5.41
N SER A 54 0.15 17.76 5.42
CA SER A 54 -0.11 19.17 5.78
C SER A 54 -1.00 19.88 4.77
N SER A 55 -0.67 19.81 3.47
CA SER A 55 -1.48 20.43 2.40
C SER A 55 -2.89 19.84 2.34
N LEU A 56 -3.00 18.51 2.42
CA LEU A 56 -4.28 17.82 2.50
C LEU A 56 -5.04 18.21 3.79
N GLY A 57 -4.34 18.33 4.92
CA GLY A 57 -4.90 18.79 6.18
C GLY A 57 -5.48 20.21 6.10
N GLU A 58 -4.84 21.12 5.38
CA GLU A 58 -5.39 22.46 5.10
C GLU A 58 -6.68 22.39 4.29
N TYR A 59 -6.71 21.60 3.21
CA TYR A 59 -7.93 21.36 2.45
C TYR A 59 -9.05 20.80 3.33
N LEU A 60 -8.77 19.77 4.13
CA LEU A 60 -9.77 19.12 4.98
C LEU A 60 -10.33 20.05 6.06
N LYS A 61 -9.52 20.96 6.61
CA LYS A 61 -10.00 22.02 7.52
C LYS A 61 -11.06 22.91 6.87
N THR A 62 -10.89 23.28 5.59
CA THR A 62 -11.90 24.08 4.87
C THR A 62 -13.24 23.34 4.71
N LYS A 63 -13.22 22.00 4.71
CA LYS A 63 -14.40 21.14 4.63
C LYS A 63 -14.90 20.66 6.00
N ASN A 64 -14.30 21.13 7.09
CA ASN A 64 -14.56 20.68 8.46
C ASN A 64 -14.40 19.16 8.65
N LEU A 65 -13.39 18.60 8.00
CA LEU A 65 -13.00 17.18 8.06
C LEU A 65 -11.64 17.02 8.74
N LYS A 66 -11.38 15.81 9.27
CA LYS A 66 -10.12 15.44 9.90
C LYS A 66 -9.40 14.39 9.06
N LEU A 67 -8.07 14.48 9.00
CA LEU A 67 -7.26 13.60 8.15
C LEU A 67 -7.41 12.12 8.57
N GLU A 68 -7.40 11.85 9.87
CA GLU A 68 -7.58 10.53 10.46
C GLU A 68 -8.94 9.89 10.18
N ASP A 69 -9.97 10.71 9.94
CA ASP A 69 -11.36 10.28 9.70
C ASP A 69 -11.74 10.33 8.21
N THR A 70 -10.78 10.64 7.33
CA THR A 70 -11.03 10.84 5.90
C THR A 70 -10.21 9.84 5.09
N PRO A 71 -10.72 8.62 4.88
CA PRO A 71 -10.05 7.62 4.05
C PRO A 71 -9.77 8.17 2.66
N HIS A 72 -8.53 8.04 2.22
CA HIS A 72 -8.04 8.50 0.94
C HIS A 72 -6.91 7.60 0.44
N LYS A 73 -6.67 7.64 -0.87
CA LYS A 73 -5.45 7.11 -1.49
C LYS A 73 -4.72 8.25 -2.17
N VAL A 74 -3.40 8.16 -2.23
CA VAL A 74 -2.55 9.13 -2.90
C VAL A 74 -1.69 8.41 -3.91
N GLU A 75 -1.63 8.94 -5.13
CA GLU A 75 -0.64 8.55 -6.15
C GLU A 75 0.31 9.72 -6.37
N TYR A 76 1.61 9.44 -6.43
CA TYR A 76 2.65 10.45 -6.69
C TYR A 76 3.25 10.22 -8.06
N LEU A 77 3.00 11.16 -8.97
CA LEU A 77 3.47 11.08 -10.35
C LEU A 77 3.72 12.48 -10.89
N ASP A 78 4.55 12.56 -11.92
CA ASP A 78 4.81 13.84 -12.59
C ASP A 78 3.71 14.03 -13.66
N LEU A 79 2.79 14.97 -13.41
CA LEU A 79 1.69 15.28 -14.32
C LEU A 79 2.07 16.37 -15.32
N ASN A 80 2.96 17.31 -14.97
CA ASN A 80 3.28 18.48 -15.79
C ASN A 80 4.62 18.38 -16.54
N GLY A 81 5.37 17.30 -16.34
CA GLY A 81 6.65 17.00 -16.98
C GLY A 81 7.85 17.75 -16.42
N ASP A 82 7.75 18.37 -15.23
CA ASP A 82 8.84 19.17 -14.64
C ASP A 82 9.83 18.36 -13.79
N SER A 83 9.68 17.02 -13.77
CA SER A 83 10.45 16.08 -12.94
C SER A 83 10.23 16.18 -11.43
N ILE A 84 9.26 16.98 -10.99
CA ILE A 84 8.78 17.03 -9.62
C ILE A 84 7.49 16.20 -9.57
N LYS A 85 7.31 15.45 -8.47
CA LYS A 85 6.10 14.63 -8.31
C LYS A 85 4.95 15.50 -7.82
N ASP A 86 3.86 15.47 -8.56
CA ASP A 86 2.53 15.92 -8.15
C ASP A 86 1.85 14.85 -7.30
N ALA A 87 0.81 15.24 -6.56
CA ALA A 87 0.02 14.33 -5.75
C ALA A 87 -1.44 14.31 -6.20
N VAL A 88 -1.94 13.11 -6.50
CA VAL A 88 -3.35 12.88 -6.81
C VAL A 88 -3.99 12.14 -5.64
N THR A 89 -4.82 12.84 -4.90
CA THR A 89 -5.51 12.29 -3.71
C THR A 89 -6.95 11.98 -4.06
N VAL A 90 -7.36 10.71 -3.93
CA VAL A 90 -8.76 10.31 -4.12
C VAL A 90 -9.33 9.87 -2.80
N PHE A 91 -10.42 10.50 -2.38
CA PHE A 91 -11.14 10.06 -1.19
C PHE A 91 -11.85 8.74 -1.45
N THR A 92 -11.89 7.87 -0.44
CA THR A 92 -12.50 6.53 -0.56
C THR A 92 -13.57 6.26 0.50
N GLY A 93 -13.70 7.15 1.48
CA GLY A 93 -14.69 7.04 2.55
C GLY A 93 -16.09 7.44 2.11
N SER A 94 -17.11 6.86 2.76
CA SER A 94 -18.53 7.11 2.48
C SER A 94 -18.99 8.57 2.70
N LYS A 95 -18.23 9.37 3.46
CA LYS A 95 -18.50 10.81 3.62
C LYS A 95 -18.12 11.66 2.40
N SER A 96 -17.14 11.18 1.62
CA SER A 96 -16.55 11.91 0.49
C SER A 96 -16.78 11.20 -0.85
N CYS A 97 -17.50 10.09 -0.82
CA CYS A 97 -17.89 9.28 -1.97
C CYS A 97 -19.41 9.11 -1.99
N THR A 98 -20.01 9.24 -3.16
CA THR A 98 -21.42 8.96 -3.43
C THR A 98 -21.52 7.88 -4.51
N ASP A 99 -22.73 7.41 -4.82
CA ASP A 99 -22.98 6.48 -5.94
C ASP A 99 -22.48 7.02 -7.30
N SER A 100 -22.33 8.34 -7.42
CA SER A 100 -21.83 9.01 -8.63
C SER A 100 -20.30 9.01 -8.71
N GLY A 101 -19.61 8.70 -7.61
CA GLY A 101 -18.16 8.66 -7.49
C GLY A 101 -17.65 9.46 -6.29
N CYS A 102 -16.33 9.57 -6.20
CA CYS A 102 -15.61 10.19 -5.11
C CYS A 102 -15.04 11.55 -5.49
N ASN A 103 -14.70 12.33 -4.48
CA ASN A 103 -13.92 13.54 -4.63
C ASN A 103 -12.43 13.21 -4.83
N MET A 104 -11.77 13.94 -5.73
CA MET A 104 -10.35 13.81 -6.06
C MET A 104 -9.69 15.18 -6.04
N LEU A 105 -8.50 15.26 -5.48
CA LEU A 105 -7.66 16.45 -5.47
C LEU A 105 -6.42 16.22 -6.31
N VAL A 106 -5.97 17.28 -6.98
CA VAL A 106 -4.68 17.34 -7.63
C VAL A 106 -3.86 18.45 -6.99
N HIS A 107 -2.68 18.10 -6.51
CA HIS A 107 -1.70 19.05 -5.99
C HIS A 107 -0.46 19.08 -6.87
N GLU A 108 -0.04 20.28 -7.24
CA GLU A 108 1.22 20.55 -7.93
C GLU A 108 2.38 20.43 -6.96
N GLY A 109 3.41 19.68 -7.36
CA GLY A 109 4.69 19.63 -6.67
C GLY A 109 5.52 20.87 -7.01
N LEU A 110 5.93 21.64 -5.98
CA LEU A 110 6.73 22.85 -6.15
C LEU A 110 8.24 22.63 -5.84
N GLY A 111 8.64 21.38 -5.69
CA GLY A 111 9.98 20.99 -5.25
C GLY A 111 10.11 21.06 -3.72
N GLU A 112 11.19 20.49 -3.19
CA GLU A 112 11.45 20.44 -1.74
C GLU A 112 10.26 19.91 -0.93
N ASN A 113 9.52 18.94 -1.48
CA ASN A 113 8.32 18.34 -0.91
C ASN A 113 7.17 19.33 -0.62
N LYS A 114 7.13 20.50 -1.27
CA LYS A 114 6.03 21.46 -1.16
C LYS A 114 4.94 21.12 -2.17
N PHE A 115 3.69 21.19 -1.73
CA PHE A 115 2.52 20.90 -2.54
C PHE A 115 1.57 22.09 -2.53
N LYS A 116 0.92 22.34 -3.67
CA LYS A 116 -0.11 23.37 -3.82
C LYS A 116 -1.34 22.75 -4.45
N LEU A 117 -2.51 22.92 -3.84
CA LEU A 117 -3.77 22.46 -4.42
C LEU A 117 -4.04 23.20 -5.74
N VAL A 118 -4.28 22.45 -6.81
CA VAL A 118 -4.57 22.98 -8.15
C VAL A 118 -5.97 22.61 -8.61
N SER A 119 -6.51 21.46 -8.17
CA SER A 119 -7.88 21.07 -8.55
C SER A 119 -8.59 20.27 -7.46
N ASP A 120 -9.88 20.56 -7.29
CA ASP A 120 -10.85 19.84 -6.46
C ASP A 120 -11.94 19.33 -7.42
N ILE A 121 -11.94 18.02 -7.69
CA ILE A 121 -12.66 17.38 -8.80
C ILE A 121 -13.68 16.39 -8.24
N SER A 122 -14.92 16.44 -8.71
CA SER A 122 -15.95 15.46 -8.34
C SER A 122 -17.04 15.34 -9.40
N PRO A 123 -17.65 14.16 -9.57
CA PRO A 123 -17.27 12.86 -9.00
C PRO A 123 -16.36 12.07 -9.96
N VAL A 124 -15.44 11.27 -9.42
CA VAL A 124 -14.62 10.32 -10.19
C VAL A 124 -14.76 8.89 -9.67
N LYS A 125 -14.68 7.90 -10.56
CA LYS A 125 -14.70 6.47 -10.23
C LYS A 125 -13.42 5.79 -10.66
N SER A 126 -13.13 4.68 -9.98
CA SER A 126 -12.00 3.82 -10.28
C SER A 126 -12.27 3.01 -11.57
N PRO A 127 -11.23 2.78 -12.40
CA PRO A 127 -9.89 3.34 -12.30
C PRO A 127 -9.82 4.77 -12.86
N ILE A 128 -8.87 5.57 -12.36
CA ILE A 128 -8.41 6.78 -13.03
C ILE A 128 -7.22 6.40 -13.91
N THR A 129 -7.11 6.97 -15.11
CA THR A 129 -5.96 6.78 -15.99
C THR A 129 -5.24 8.10 -16.22
N PHE A 130 -3.94 8.14 -16.00
CA PHE A 130 -3.08 9.27 -16.31
C PHE A 130 -2.55 9.11 -17.73
N SER A 131 -3.04 9.95 -18.63
CA SER A 131 -2.85 9.77 -20.07
C SER A 131 -1.40 9.92 -20.50
N GLU A 132 -1.08 9.31 -21.64
CA GLU A 132 0.12 9.63 -22.41
C GLU A 132 -0.03 10.99 -23.13
N THR A 133 -1.26 11.46 -23.33
CA THR A 133 -1.57 12.77 -23.89
C THR A 133 -1.54 13.85 -22.82
N THR A 134 -1.21 15.08 -23.24
CA THR A 134 -1.18 16.25 -22.38
C THR A 134 -2.00 17.39 -22.98
N THR A 135 -2.72 18.14 -22.15
CA THR A 135 -3.33 19.43 -22.49
C THR A 135 -2.80 20.50 -21.55
N GLY A 136 -2.44 21.68 -22.07
CA GLY A 136 -1.95 22.77 -21.22
C GLY A 136 -0.65 22.47 -20.47
N GLY A 137 0.15 21.51 -20.96
CA GLY A 137 1.38 21.05 -20.32
C GLY A 137 1.19 19.95 -19.27
N TRP A 138 -0.04 19.59 -18.94
CA TRP A 138 -0.36 18.57 -17.94
C TRP A 138 -0.94 17.32 -18.61
N LYS A 139 -0.64 16.13 -18.09
CA LYS A 139 -1.26 14.86 -18.48
C LYS A 139 -2.77 14.98 -18.38
N ASP A 140 -3.48 14.54 -19.42
CA ASP A 140 -4.93 14.42 -19.33
C ASP A 140 -5.29 13.34 -18.30
N VAL A 141 -6.28 13.60 -17.46
CA VAL A 141 -6.76 12.62 -16.46
C VAL A 141 -8.05 12.02 -16.96
N ILE A 142 -8.04 10.72 -17.24
CA ILE A 142 -9.22 10.00 -17.71
C ILE A 142 -9.93 9.41 -16.50
N ALA A 143 -11.19 9.77 -16.31
CA ALA A 143 -12.00 9.30 -15.20
C ALA A 143 -13.27 8.60 -15.71
N ASN A 144 -13.69 7.57 -14.99
CA ASN A 144 -15.04 7.02 -15.14
C ASN A 144 -16.03 7.84 -14.31
N VAL A 145 -17.19 8.15 -14.87
CA VAL A 145 -18.26 8.94 -14.22
C VAL A 145 -19.64 8.37 -14.53
N GLY A 146 -20.65 8.77 -13.76
CA GLY A 146 -22.04 8.34 -13.95
C GLY A 146 -22.45 7.16 -13.07
N SER A 147 -23.72 6.74 -13.15
CA SER A 147 -24.31 5.70 -12.30
C SER A 147 -24.12 4.29 -12.88
N LYS A 148 -24.40 3.24 -12.09
CA LYS A 148 -24.23 1.81 -12.47
C LYS A 148 -24.90 1.38 -13.80
N GLY A 149 -25.80 2.17 -14.37
CA GLY A 149 -26.44 1.88 -15.68
C GLY A 149 -26.07 2.81 -16.84
N LYS A 150 -25.28 3.88 -16.59
CA LYS A 150 -24.83 4.83 -17.61
C LYS A 150 -23.41 5.34 -17.31
N PRO A 151 -22.42 4.44 -17.16
CA PRO A 151 -21.03 4.87 -17.01
C PRO A 151 -20.56 5.50 -18.32
N LYS A 152 -19.73 6.53 -18.22
CA LYS A 152 -18.97 7.05 -19.36
C LYS A 152 -17.55 7.38 -18.93
N ASN A 153 -16.62 7.27 -19.86
CA ASN A 153 -15.25 7.73 -19.67
C ASN A 153 -15.14 9.17 -20.17
N VAL A 154 -14.47 10.01 -19.41
CA VAL A 154 -14.26 11.43 -19.77
C VAL A 154 -12.79 11.79 -19.62
N ALA A 155 -12.31 12.70 -20.46
CA ALA A 155 -10.99 13.30 -20.30
C ALA A 155 -11.11 14.63 -19.54
N LEU A 156 -10.43 14.72 -18.40
CA LEU A 156 -10.21 15.96 -17.67
C LEU A 156 -8.95 16.60 -18.23
N LYS A 157 -9.13 17.73 -18.91
CA LYS A 157 -8.06 18.46 -19.58
C LYS A 157 -7.71 19.71 -18.80
N PHE A 158 -6.43 19.98 -18.62
CA PHE A 158 -5.97 21.14 -17.89
C PHE A 158 -6.17 22.42 -18.72
N ASP A 159 -6.82 23.42 -18.15
CA ASP A 159 -7.20 24.67 -18.85
C ASP A 159 -6.17 25.80 -18.71
N GLY A 160 -5.03 25.52 -18.06
CA GLY A 160 -4.01 26.49 -17.70
C GLY A 160 -4.12 27.00 -16.25
N LYS A 161 -5.22 26.70 -15.56
CA LYS A 161 -5.40 26.96 -14.13
C LYS A 161 -5.62 25.69 -13.33
N GLY A 162 -6.37 24.73 -13.89
CA GLY A 162 -6.73 23.49 -13.22
C GLY A 162 -7.40 22.51 -14.17
N TYR A 163 -7.72 21.33 -13.64
CA TYR A 163 -8.68 20.42 -14.25
C TYR A 163 -10.12 20.88 -13.93
N PRO A 164 -11.11 20.46 -14.74
CA PRO A 164 -12.50 20.81 -14.48
C PRO A 164 -13.00 20.28 -13.14
N GLU A 165 -13.64 21.12 -12.35
CA GLU A 165 -14.19 20.74 -11.03
C GLU A 165 -15.24 19.63 -11.14
N ASN A 166 -15.99 19.57 -12.25
CA ASN A 166 -17.03 18.56 -12.45
C ASN A 166 -16.73 17.61 -13.63
N ALA A 167 -16.24 16.42 -13.29
CA ALA A 167 -15.93 15.38 -14.27
C ALA A 167 -17.17 14.90 -15.06
N SER A 168 -18.35 14.83 -14.42
CA SER A 168 -19.57 14.32 -15.07
C SER A 168 -20.08 15.22 -16.22
N THR A 169 -19.70 16.49 -16.22
CA THR A 169 -20.05 17.45 -17.28
C THR A 169 -19.15 17.37 -18.51
N GLN A 170 -18.03 16.64 -18.42
CA GLN A 170 -17.08 16.54 -19.51
C GLN A 170 -17.61 15.66 -20.66
N PRO A 171 -17.16 15.91 -21.91
CA PRO A 171 -17.50 15.08 -23.06
C PRO A 171 -17.05 13.64 -22.85
N GLU A 172 -17.88 12.70 -23.31
CA GLU A 172 -17.51 11.29 -23.35
C GLU A 172 -16.40 11.06 -24.38
N ILE A 173 -15.43 10.22 -24.02
CA ILE A 173 -14.36 9.75 -24.90
C ILE A 173 -14.54 8.25 -25.17
N LYS A 174 -14.01 7.77 -26.31
CA LYS A 174 -14.07 6.35 -26.64
C LYS A 174 -13.01 5.57 -25.90
N ASP A 175 -13.28 4.31 -25.57
CA ASP A 175 -12.32 3.43 -24.91
C ASP A 175 -11.01 3.24 -25.69
N SER A 176 -11.06 3.34 -27.03
CA SER A 176 -9.87 3.30 -27.90
C SER A 176 -8.92 4.48 -27.71
N GLU A 177 -9.38 5.57 -27.09
CA GLU A 177 -8.58 6.77 -26.82
C GLU A 177 -7.93 6.73 -25.43
N ILE A 178 -8.21 5.69 -24.63
CA ILE A 178 -7.69 5.55 -23.27
C ILE A 178 -6.36 4.81 -23.30
N SER A 179 -5.27 5.54 -23.07
CA SER A 179 -3.91 5.00 -22.89
C SER A 179 -3.25 5.65 -21.69
N GLY A 180 -2.32 4.95 -21.03
CA GLY A 180 -1.55 5.46 -19.90
C GLY A 180 -1.70 4.67 -18.60
N ASP A 181 -1.16 5.23 -17.52
CA ASP A 181 -1.01 4.55 -16.23
C ASP A 181 -2.32 4.56 -15.44
N LYS A 182 -2.72 3.40 -14.91
CA LYS A 182 -3.98 3.25 -14.17
C LYS A 182 -3.78 3.33 -12.67
N PHE A 183 -4.54 4.21 -12.03
CA PHE A 183 -4.68 4.33 -10.59
C PHE A 183 -6.04 3.75 -10.14
N ALA A 184 -5.98 2.56 -9.55
CA ALA A 184 -7.17 1.85 -9.07
C ALA A 184 -7.39 2.08 -7.56
N PHE A 185 -8.62 2.45 -7.22
CA PHE A 185 -9.07 2.62 -5.85
C PHE A 185 -10.41 1.93 -5.61
N GLU A 186 -10.67 1.55 -4.36
CA GLU A 186 -11.94 0.96 -3.95
C GLU A 186 -12.62 1.94 -2.99
N THR A 187 -13.92 2.12 -3.15
CA THR A 187 -14.70 3.00 -2.29
C THR A 187 -15.37 2.18 -1.20
N GLN A 188 -15.51 2.74 -0.01
CA GLN A 188 -16.17 2.08 1.12
C GLN A 188 -17.71 1.96 0.95
N VAL A 189 -18.28 2.33 -0.22
CA VAL A 189 -19.73 2.50 -0.43
C VAL A 189 -20.39 1.29 -1.11
N ASP A 190 -19.64 0.37 -1.72
CA ASP A 190 -20.22 -0.63 -2.64
C ASP A 190 -20.56 -2.01 -2.02
N GLY A 191 -20.96 -2.03 -0.75
CA GLY A 191 -21.21 -3.25 0.04
C GLY A 191 -22.67 -3.56 0.41
N SER A 192 -23.68 -3.02 -0.29
CA SER A 192 -25.08 -3.34 0.02
C SER A 192 -25.95 -3.56 -1.23
N LYS A 193 -26.43 -4.80 -1.33
CA LYS A 193 -27.50 -5.35 -2.20
C LYS A 193 -27.09 -5.97 -3.54
N GLU A 194 -26.85 -7.28 -3.48
CA GLU A 194 -27.38 -8.29 -4.40
C GLU A 194 -27.42 -9.59 -3.56
N THR A 195 -28.56 -10.08 -3.08
CA THR A 195 -29.61 -10.74 -3.86
C THR A 195 -30.96 -10.64 -3.12
N ALA A 196 -32.04 -10.53 -3.89
CA ALA A 196 -33.40 -10.81 -3.44
C ALA A 196 -33.90 -12.04 -4.21
N ASP A 197 -34.11 -13.17 -3.53
CA ASP A 197 -35.25 -14.03 -3.84
C ASP A 197 -35.74 -14.77 -2.59
N LYS A 198 -37.06 -14.92 -2.57
CA LYS A 198 -38.05 -15.34 -1.58
C LYS A 198 -37.64 -16.37 -0.52
N SER A 199 -37.97 -16.07 0.75
CA SER A 199 -39.19 -16.60 1.36
C SER A 199 -39.53 -15.91 2.68
N LYS A 200 -40.83 -15.92 2.93
CA LYS A 200 -41.63 -15.11 3.84
C LYS A 200 -41.79 -15.84 5.19
N VAL A 201 -42.22 -15.07 6.20
CA VAL A 201 -43.07 -15.47 7.35
C VAL A 201 -42.38 -15.55 8.74
N ASP A 202 -42.89 -14.65 9.61
CA ASP A 202 -43.07 -14.68 11.07
C ASP A 202 -42.02 -14.14 12.08
N SER A 203 -42.26 -12.88 12.46
CA SER A 203 -42.52 -12.34 13.81
C SER A 203 -41.63 -12.73 15.01
N GLU A 204 -41.02 -11.68 15.59
CA GLU A 204 -40.81 -11.38 17.02
C GLU A 204 -40.73 -12.55 18.03
N LYS A 205 -39.54 -12.74 18.63
CA LYS A 205 -39.23 -12.52 20.06
C LYS A 205 -38.05 -13.41 20.52
N SER A 206 -37.16 -12.81 21.33
CA SER A 206 -35.98 -13.40 22.01
C SER A 206 -34.88 -13.95 21.08
N ASP A 207 -33.59 -13.74 21.32
CA ASP A 207 -32.93 -13.85 22.61
C ASP A 207 -31.55 -13.15 22.58
N LYS A 208 -31.09 -12.75 23.77
CA LYS A 208 -29.67 -12.51 24.04
C LYS A 208 -28.90 -13.81 23.76
N THR A 209 -27.57 -13.68 23.59
CA THR A 209 -26.53 -14.74 23.46
C THR A 209 -26.16 -14.99 21.99
N ALA A 210 -24.94 -14.71 21.49
CA ALA A 210 -23.62 -14.87 22.10
C ALA A 210 -22.59 -13.86 21.55
N SER A 211 -22.09 -12.98 22.43
CA SER A 211 -20.68 -12.55 22.40
C SER A 211 -19.88 -13.55 23.24
N ALA A 212 -19.59 -14.73 22.68
CA ALA A 212 -18.78 -15.73 23.37
C ALA A 212 -17.36 -15.72 22.78
N GLY A 213 -16.35 -15.43 23.60
CA GLY A 213 -14.97 -15.84 23.30
C GLY A 213 -13.84 -15.00 23.91
N PHE A 214 -14.04 -13.71 24.14
CA PHE A 214 -12.96 -12.80 24.50
C PHE A 214 -13.38 -11.74 25.52
N SER A 215 -12.44 -11.31 26.37
CA SER A 215 -12.63 -10.09 27.17
C SER A 215 -12.74 -8.88 26.23
N LYS A 216 -13.35 -7.77 26.69
CA LYS A 216 -13.50 -6.55 25.85
C LYS A 216 -12.16 -6.05 25.29
N LYS A 217 -11.11 -6.07 26.11
CA LYS A 217 -9.75 -5.66 25.73
C LYS A 217 -9.17 -6.60 24.66
N CYS A 218 -9.35 -7.90 24.84
CA CYS A 218 -8.90 -8.89 23.87
C CYS A 218 -9.68 -8.80 22.54
N GLN A 219 -11.00 -8.58 22.61
CA GLN A 219 -11.84 -8.41 21.44
C GLN A 219 -11.39 -7.20 20.61
N ALA A 220 -11.14 -6.05 21.27
CA ALA A 220 -10.63 -4.86 20.59
C ALA A 220 -9.26 -5.10 19.94
N ALA A 221 -8.34 -5.78 20.61
CA ALA A 221 -7.03 -6.11 20.03
C ALA A 221 -7.15 -7.02 18.80
N ILE A 222 -8.04 -8.02 18.85
CA ILE A 222 -8.33 -8.90 17.72
C ILE A 222 -8.96 -8.12 16.57
N ASP A 223 -9.93 -7.25 16.84
CA ASP A 223 -10.63 -6.50 15.79
C ASP A 223 -9.71 -5.47 15.13
N ASN A 224 -8.86 -4.79 15.91
CA ASN A 224 -7.81 -3.92 15.39
C ASN A 224 -6.83 -4.71 14.51
N SER A 225 -6.37 -5.86 14.98
CA SER A 225 -5.43 -6.70 14.24
C SER A 225 -6.03 -7.26 12.94
N LYS A 226 -7.31 -7.67 12.96
CA LYS A 226 -8.04 -8.05 11.74
C LYS A 226 -8.16 -6.90 10.76
N SER A 227 -8.44 -5.70 11.26
CA SER A 227 -8.52 -4.49 10.44
C SER A 227 -7.17 -4.21 9.78
N GLU A 228 -6.08 -4.22 10.56
CA GLU A 228 -4.72 -4.05 10.04
C GLU A 228 -4.37 -5.08 8.95
N VAL A 229 -4.66 -6.37 9.17
CA VAL A 229 -4.46 -7.43 8.15
C VAL A 229 -5.35 -7.21 6.91
N ALA A 230 -6.61 -6.81 7.10
CA ALA A 230 -7.55 -6.51 6.01
C ALA A 230 -7.16 -5.26 5.20
N ASN A 231 -6.41 -4.35 5.81
CA ASN A 231 -6.00 -3.09 5.17
C ASN A 231 -4.73 -3.22 4.33
N ILE A 232 -4.12 -4.41 4.27
CA ILE A 232 -2.94 -4.64 3.45
C ILE A 232 -3.33 -4.67 1.97
N SER A 233 -2.63 -3.86 1.16
CA SER A 233 -2.86 -3.78 -0.27
C SER A 233 -2.69 -5.14 -0.96
N GLY A 234 -3.66 -5.51 -1.79
CA GLY A 234 -3.67 -6.78 -2.51
C GLY A 234 -3.96 -8.01 -1.63
N ILE A 235 -4.46 -7.81 -0.41
CA ILE A 235 -5.01 -8.89 0.42
C ILE A 235 -6.16 -9.55 -0.35
N GLY A 236 -6.09 -10.87 -0.50
CA GLY A 236 -7.12 -11.68 -1.15
C GLY A 236 -8.03 -12.27 -0.10
N LEU A 237 -8.03 -13.60 0.01
CA LEU A 237 -8.69 -14.28 1.12
C LEU A 237 -8.23 -13.65 2.44
N ASN A 238 -9.16 -13.36 3.34
CA ASN A 238 -8.85 -12.88 4.67
C ASN A 238 -9.79 -13.55 5.67
N LYS A 239 -9.35 -14.67 6.20
CA LYS A 239 -10.06 -15.43 7.23
C LYS A 239 -9.23 -15.40 8.50
N SER A 240 -9.90 -15.42 9.64
CA SER A 240 -9.23 -15.66 10.91
C SER A 240 -10.04 -16.54 11.82
N SER A 241 -9.37 -17.32 12.67
CA SER A 241 -9.99 -18.23 13.63
C SER A 241 -9.19 -18.30 14.92
N LYS A 242 -9.84 -18.74 16.00
CA LYS A 242 -9.20 -19.10 17.26
C LYS A 242 -9.22 -20.61 17.39
N ASN A 243 -8.07 -21.23 17.62
CA ASN A 243 -7.92 -22.68 17.74
C ASN A 243 -7.34 -23.04 19.10
N ASP A 244 -7.81 -24.13 19.71
CA ASP A 244 -7.12 -24.76 20.85
C ASP A 244 -5.96 -25.61 20.29
N ILE A 245 -4.75 -25.33 20.76
CA ILE A 245 -3.50 -25.97 20.31
C ILE A 245 -2.84 -26.80 21.42
N SER A 246 -3.53 -27.03 22.54
CA SER A 246 -3.01 -27.79 23.70
C SER A 246 -2.55 -29.21 23.37
N SER A 247 -3.15 -29.85 22.36
CA SER A 247 -2.78 -31.20 21.91
C SER A 247 -1.52 -31.23 21.04
N ILE A 248 -1.12 -30.10 20.45
CA ILE A 248 -0.02 -30.00 19.48
C ILE A 248 1.34 -29.93 20.19
N TYR A 249 1.37 -29.31 21.37
CA TYR A 249 2.61 -28.97 22.08
C TYR A 249 2.84 -29.83 23.33
N GLN A 250 4.11 -30.09 23.66
CA GLN A 250 4.53 -30.83 24.85
C GLN A 250 4.47 -29.98 26.12
N ASP A 251 4.92 -28.73 26.02
CA ASP A 251 5.22 -27.81 27.11
C ASP A 251 4.52 -26.44 26.92
N ILE A 252 3.30 -26.45 26.37
CA ILE A 252 2.48 -25.25 26.20
C ILE A 252 2.13 -24.60 27.55
N PRO A 253 2.15 -23.25 27.66
CA PRO A 253 1.69 -22.59 28.87
C PRO A 253 0.19 -22.83 29.10
N LYS A 254 -0.17 -23.38 30.26
CA LYS A 254 -1.54 -23.82 30.59
C LYS A 254 -2.62 -22.74 30.41
N GLU A 255 -2.30 -21.50 30.77
CA GLU A 255 -3.23 -20.37 30.66
C GLU A 255 -3.34 -19.80 29.24
N ARG A 256 -2.44 -20.19 28.33
CA ARG A 256 -2.31 -19.64 26.96
C ARG A 256 -2.36 -20.75 25.91
N SER A 257 -3.33 -21.65 26.05
CA SER A 257 -3.49 -22.82 25.19
C SER A 257 -4.14 -22.53 23.82
N SER A 258 -4.55 -21.28 23.55
CA SER A 258 -5.16 -20.91 22.28
C SER A 258 -4.19 -20.23 21.32
N GLU A 259 -4.39 -20.47 20.04
CA GLU A 259 -3.77 -19.75 18.93
C GLU A 259 -4.80 -18.88 18.22
N TYR A 260 -4.40 -17.69 17.80
CA TYR A 260 -5.16 -16.88 16.85
C TYR A 260 -4.55 -16.99 15.45
N LYS A 261 -5.30 -17.48 14.48
CA LYS A 261 -4.81 -17.73 13.13
C LYS A 261 -5.38 -16.72 12.13
N PHE A 262 -4.51 -16.15 11.30
CA PHE A 262 -4.84 -15.42 10.08
C PHE A 262 -4.52 -16.30 8.86
N THR A 263 -5.51 -16.55 8.02
CA THR A 263 -5.35 -17.20 6.72
C THR A 263 -5.58 -16.15 5.63
N VAL A 264 -4.50 -15.80 4.94
CA VAL A 264 -4.45 -14.67 4.03
C VAL A 264 -4.13 -15.11 2.60
N GLY A 265 -4.75 -14.49 1.60
CA GLY A 265 -4.55 -14.79 0.19
C GLY A 265 -4.07 -13.57 -0.58
N GLY A 266 -3.93 -13.72 -1.90
CA GLY A 266 -3.52 -12.64 -2.78
C GLY A 266 -2.06 -12.20 -2.60
N ARG A 267 -1.66 -11.16 -3.34
CA ARG A 267 -0.29 -10.62 -3.28
C ARG A 267 0.00 -9.97 -1.92
N GLY A 268 -0.98 -9.32 -1.33
CA GLY A 268 -0.89 -8.73 0.02
C GLY A 268 -0.70 -9.79 1.11
N GLY A 269 -1.39 -10.93 1.00
CA GLY A 269 -1.18 -12.07 1.92
C GLY A 269 0.25 -12.60 1.87
N LYS A 270 0.85 -12.69 0.67
CA LYS A 270 2.28 -13.04 0.52
C LYS A 270 3.19 -11.95 1.10
N ASN A 271 2.85 -10.68 0.92
CA ASN A 271 3.63 -9.56 1.47
C ASN A 271 3.65 -9.54 3.00
N ILE A 272 2.59 -10.01 3.68
CA ILE A 272 2.59 -10.21 5.14
C ILE A 272 3.72 -11.14 5.54
N MET A 273 3.94 -12.25 4.82
CA MET A 273 5.00 -13.22 5.14
C MET A 273 6.41 -12.62 5.04
N TYR A 274 6.58 -11.57 4.23
CA TYR A 274 7.85 -10.86 4.06
C TYR A 274 8.06 -9.72 5.08
N SER A 275 7.09 -9.46 5.95
CA SER A 275 7.19 -8.40 6.97
C SER A 275 7.20 -8.98 8.40
N PRO A 276 8.39 -9.34 8.94
CA PRO A 276 8.52 -9.75 10.33
C PRO A 276 8.05 -8.70 11.33
N VAL A 277 8.22 -7.41 10.99
CA VAL A 277 7.80 -6.28 11.83
C VAL A 277 6.28 -6.29 11.99
N PHE A 278 5.54 -6.30 10.88
CA PHE A 278 4.08 -6.33 10.89
C PHE A 278 3.53 -7.54 11.66
N MET A 279 4.03 -8.74 11.36
CA MET A 279 3.59 -9.94 12.06
C MET A 279 3.91 -9.90 13.56
N THR A 280 5.06 -9.34 13.95
CA THR A 280 5.43 -9.17 15.36
C THR A 280 4.49 -8.21 16.07
N ASP A 281 4.16 -7.07 15.46
CA ASP A 281 3.34 -6.02 16.07
C ASP A 281 1.90 -6.50 16.28
N ILE A 282 1.31 -7.14 15.26
CA ILE A 282 -0.01 -7.80 15.38
C ILE A 282 0.01 -8.84 16.50
N SER A 283 1.06 -9.67 16.54
CA SER A 283 1.16 -10.76 17.52
C SER A 283 1.29 -10.22 18.95
N LYS A 284 2.09 -9.17 19.16
CA LYS A 284 2.19 -8.46 20.45
C LYS A 284 0.86 -7.90 20.87
N ASN A 285 0.20 -7.14 19.98
CA ASN A 285 -1.10 -6.55 20.27
C ASN A 285 -2.11 -7.61 20.72
N ILE A 286 -2.22 -8.74 20.02
CA ILE A 286 -3.14 -9.80 20.43
C ILE A 286 -2.69 -10.47 21.74
N ILE A 287 -1.45 -10.94 21.85
CA ILE A 287 -0.97 -11.75 22.98
C ILE A 287 -0.97 -10.95 24.30
N GLU A 288 -0.61 -9.66 24.26
CA GLU A 288 -0.57 -8.79 25.44
C GLU A 288 -1.97 -8.40 25.94
N ASN A 289 -2.96 -8.39 25.04
CA ASN A 289 -4.34 -8.02 25.36
C ASN A 289 -5.26 -9.23 25.58
N CYS A 290 -4.82 -10.44 25.19
CA CYS A 290 -5.57 -11.69 25.28
C CYS A 290 -4.84 -12.72 26.15
N ASN A 291 -5.22 -12.81 27.43
CA ASN A 291 -4.56 -13.69 28.40
C ASN A 291 -4.63 -15.19 28.05
N ASN A 292 -5.57 -15.62 27.21
CA ASN A 292 -5.74 -17.01 26.77
C ASN A 292 -5.09 -17.35 25.43
N ILE A 293 -4.53 -16.37 24.72
CA ILE A 293 -3.86 -16.56 23.44
C ILE A 293 -2.36 -16.62 23.69
N GLY A 294 -1.73 -17.74 23.34
CA GLY A 294 -0.29 -17.96 23.48
C GLY A 294 0.50 -17.69 22.22
N SER A 295 -0.12 -17.87 21.07
CA SER A 295 0.48 -17.67 19.75
C SER A 295 -0.49 -17.02 18.77
N VAL A 296 0.09 -16.37 17.78
CA VAL A 296 -0.59 -15.89 16.57
C VAL A 296 0.10 -16.50 15.37
N GLN A 297 -0.67 -17.16 14.50
CA GLN A 297 -0.18 -17.77 13.26
C GLN A 297 -0.68 -16.99 12.06
N PHE A 298 0.19 -16.80 11.08
CA PHE A 298 -0.13 -16.33 9.74
C PHE A 298 0.13 -17.44 8.75
N GLU A 299 -0.82 -17.70 7.86
CA GLU A 299 -0.78 -18.76 6.86
C GLU A 299 -1.24 -18.19 5.52
N VAL A 300 -0.54 -18.53 4.44
CA VAL A 300 -0.98 -18.16 3.09
C VAL A 300 -1.91 -19.24 2.53
N ASP A 301 -3.10 -18.84 2.09
CA ASP A 301 -4.12 -19.76 1.56
C ASP A 301 -3.59 -20.67 0.46
N GLN A 302 -3.95 -21.95 0.51
CA GLN A 302 -3.54 -23.00 -0.45
C GLN A 302 -2.02 -23.22 -0.53
N THR A 303 -1.29 -22.89 0.54
CA THR A 303 0.15 -23.17 0.65
C THR A 303 0.48 -23.82 1.99
N ASP A 304 1.68 -24.37 2.11
CA ASP A 304 2.29 -24.82 3.37
C ASP A 304 2.99 -23.68 4.13
N ASN A 305 3.02 -22.46 3.57
CA ASN A 305 3.71 -21.33 4.17
C ASN A 305 2.94 -20.81 5.39
N ARG A 306 3.50 -21.09 6.57
CA ARG A 306 2.98 -20.67 7.86
C ARG A 306 4.09 -20.14 8.75
N ILE A 307 3.82 -19.02 9.40
CA ILE A 307 4.72 -18.37 10.36
C ILE A 307 3.92 -18.11 11.64
N ALA A 308 4.47 -18.53 12.79
CA ALA A 308 3.85 -18.28 14.08
C ALA A 308 4.77 -17.41 14.96
N TYR A 309 4.14 -16.57 15.79
CA TYR A 309 4.79 -15.82 16.86
C TYR A 309 4.07 -16.15 18.16
N GLY A 310 4.81 -16.32 19.26
CA GLY A 310 4.19 -16.62 20.55
C GLY A 310 5.01 -16.16 21.74
N LEU A 311 4.40 -16.22 22.91
CA LEU A 311 4.99 -15.75 24.17
C LEU A 311 6.03 -16.75 24.69
N VAL A 312 7.32 -16.43 24.58
CA VAL A 312 8.44 -17.25 25.05
C VAL A 312 9.26 -16.45 26.06
N LYS A 313 9.30 -16.90 27.32
CA LYS A 313 10.01 -16.22 28.42
C LYS A 313 9.66 -14.72 28.46
N ASP A 314 8.36 -14.44 28.58
CA ASP A 314 7.77 -13.09 28.72
C ASP A 314 7.94 -12.14 27.55
N SER A 315 8.36 -12.64 26.38
CA SER A 315 8.47 -11.84 25.16
C SER A 315 7.86 -12.55 23.96
N VAL A 316 7.19 -11.79 23.10
CA VAL A 316 6.64 -12.32 21.85
C VAL A 316 7.78 -12.50 20.85
N LYS A 317 7.97 -13.74 20.38
CA LYS A 317 9.04 -14.11 19.44
C LYS A 317 8.49 -14.99 18.32
N LYS A 318 9.13 -14.92 17.15
CA LYS A 318 8.90 -15.86 16.05
C LYS A 318 9.22 -17.28 16.55
N PHE A 319 8.36 -18.23 16.23
CA PHE A 319 8.58 -19.64 16.51
C PHE A 319 9.57 -20.24 15.51
N ASP A 320 10.42 -21.13 16.00
CA ASP A 320 11.43 -21.81 15.21
C ASP A 320 10.79 -22.92 14.37
N CYS A 321 11.34 -23.08 13.18
CA CYS A 321 10.94 -24.12 12.27
C CYS A 321 11.40 -25.49 12.78
N ALA A 322 10.48 -26.43 12.98
CA ALA A 322 10.80 -27.80 13.35
C ALA A 322 10.33 -28.77 12.27
N ALA A 323 11.24 -29.62 11.79
CA ALA A 323 10.88 -30.74 10.94
C ALA A 323 9.93 -31.66 11.72
N SER A 324 8.74 -31.90 11.18
CA SER A 324 7.80 -32.86 11.75
C SER A 324 8.42 -34.25 11.71
N LYS A 325 8.99 -34.71 12.82
CA LYS A 325 9.28 -36.14 13.03
C LYS A 325 7.96 -36.83 13.38
N ASP A 326 7.66 -37.93 12.69
CA ASP A 326 6.40 -38.68 12.82
C ASP A 326 5.95 -38.79 14.29
N ASN A 327 4.72 -38.32 14.55
CA ASN A 327 3.98 -38.41 15.81
C ASN A 327 4.60 -37.75 17.07
N SER A 328 5.66 -36.94 16.94
CA SER A 328 6.18 -36.17 18.07
C SER A 328 5.50 -34.79 18.18
N LYS A 329 4.93 -34.49 19.36
CA LYS A 329 4.40 -33.15 19.68
C LYS A 329 5.51 -32.09 19.58
N LEU A 330 5.17 -30.85 19.22
CA LEU A 330 6.14 -29.76 19.13
C LEU A 330 6.54 -29.25 20.53
N LYS A 331 7.74 -28.68 20.67
CA LYS A 331 8.06 -27.87 21.86
C LYS A 331 7.50 -26.47 21.69
N TRP A 332 7.10 -25.83 22.78
CA TRP A 332 6.64 -24.46 22.77
C TRP A 332 7.74 -23.54 22.23
N GLY A 333 7.38 -22.65 21.31
CA GLY A 333 8.35 -21.91 20.52
C GLY A 333 8.71 -22.55 19.18
N GLN A 334 8.08 -23.66 18.78
CA GLN A 334 8.29 -24.30 17.48
C GLN A 334 7.01 -24.31 16.62
N VAL A 335 7.14 -24.30 15.30
CA VAL A 335 6.06 -24.54 14.35
C VAL A 335 6.47 -25.63 13.36
N SER A 336 5.52 -26.46 12.94
CA SER A 336 5.77 -27.47 11.91
C SER A 336 6.01 -26.78 10.58
N CYS A 337 7.19 -26.97 10.01
CA CYS A 337 7.45 -26.64 8.61
C CYS A 337 7.43 -27.94 7.80
N GLN A 338 6.68 -27.92 6.72
CA GLN A 338 6.78 -28.92 5.66
C GLN A 338 7.41 -28.26 4.44
#